data_AF-A0A7X7IV52-F1
#
_entry.id   AF-A0A7X7IV52-F1
#
_cell.length_a   1.000
_cell.length_b   1.000
_cell.length_c   1.000
_cell.angle_alpha   90.00
_cell.angle_beta   90.00
_cell.angle_gamma   90.00
#
_symmetry.space_group_name_H-M   'P 1'
#
loop_
_entity.id
_entity.type
_entity.pdbx_description
1 polymer ?
#
loop_
_entity_poly.entity_id
_entity_poly.type
_entity_poly.pdbx_seq_one_letter_code
_entity_poly.pdbx_strand_id
1 'polypeptide(L)'
;MWIWLGKDLEFERMQADLRRAQALLEDEIKCAKLIFCICRDITSRKKAEKEREDLIKRLQESLAEIRTLRKILPLCSFCKKVRDDKGYWEQVDVYLHKHSSVDVSHGICPECMKKHYPDEYRAMYPDE
;
A
#
# COMPACT_ATOMS: atom_id res chain seq x y z
N MET A 1 47.67 38.83 68.50
CA MET A 1 47.22 37.51 68.02
C MET A 1 45.71 37.59 67.87
N TRP A 2 45.12 37.06 66.80
CA TRP A 2 43.66 37.06 66.48
C TRP A 2 43.08 38.26 65.71
N ILE A 3 43.34 38.31 64.40
CA ILE A 3 42.35 38.77 63.39
C ILE A 3 42.53 37.89 62.13
N TRP A 4 42.06 36.66 62.21
CA TRP A 4 41.68 35.82 61.08
C TRP A 4 40.28 35.30 61.45
N LEU A 5 39.42 35.00 60.46
CA LEU A 5 38.00 34.56 60.57
C LEU A 5 36.95 35.63 60.26
N GLY A 6 36.94 36.15 59.03
CA GLY A 6 35.81 37.00 58.59
C GLY A 6 35.58 37.13 57.09
N LYS A 7 36.50 36.69 56.22
CA LYS A 7 36.38 36.85 54.76
C LYS A 7 36.20 35.54 53.98
N ASP A 8 36.12 34.41 54.67
CA ASP A 8 36.02 33.10 54.01
C ASP A 8 34.58 32.76 53.60
N LEU A 9 33.59 33.10 54.45
CA LEU A 9 32.19 32.77 54.22
C LEU A 9 31.56 33.51 53.02
N GLU A 10 31.89 34.78 52.78
CA GLU A 10 31.34 35.52 51.63
C GLU A 10 31.95 35.09 50.31
N PHE A 11 33.25 34.76 50.30
CA PHE A 11 33.93 34.25 49.11
C PHE A 11 33.45 32.84 48.76
N GLU A 12 33.27 31.96 49.77
CA GLU A 12 32.65 30.64 49.56
C GLU A 12 31.20 30.74 49.10
N ARG A 13 30.41 31.68 49.64
CA ARG A 13 29.02 31.91 49.23
C ARG A 13 28.94 32.42 47.79
N MET A 14 29.81 33.36 47.43
CA MET A 14 29.92 33.88 46.07
C MET A 14 30.42 32.81 45.08
N GLN A 15 31.36 31.94 45.48
CA GLN A 15 31.77 30.78 44.68
C GLN A 15 30.68 29.69 44.59
N ALA A 16 29.84 29.54 45.62
CA ALA A 16 28.70 28.63 45.60
C ALA A 16 27.60 29.17 44.67
N ASP A 17 27.34 30.47 44.68
CA ASP A 17 26.36 31.12 43.81
C ASP A 17 26.84 31.14 42.35
N LEU A 18 28.14 31.35 42.10
CA LEU A 18 28.74 31.22 40.77
C LEU A 18 28.63 29.78 40.22
N ARG A 19 28.89 28.78 41.08
CA ARG A 19 28.73 27.35 40.73
C ARG A 19 27.27 26.98 40.45
N ARG A 20 26.31 27.53 41.20
CA ARG A 20 24.87 27.34 40.94
C ARG A 20 24.44 27.98 39.62
N ALA A 21 24.92 29.19 39.33
CA ALA A 21 24.65 29.87 38.06
C ALA A 21 25.21 29.10 36.85
N GLN A 22 26.42 28.53 36.97
CA GLN A 22 27.01 27.67 35.94
C GLN A 22 26.19 26.37 35.73
N ALA A 23 25.74 25.72 36.81
CA ALA A 23 24.92 24.51 36.72
C ALA A 23 23.57 24.74 36.03
N LEU A 24 22.93 25.90 36.26
CA LEU A 24 21.67 26.27 35.60
C LEU A 24 21.87 26.50 34.10
N LEU A 25 23.02 27.05 33.70
CA LEU A 25 23.35 27.33 32.30
C LEU A 25 23.69 26.02 31.53
N GLU A 26 24.27 25.03 32.21
CA GLU A 26 24.52 23.70 31.63
C GLU A 26 23.24 22.88 31.42
N ASP A 27 22.22 23.04 32.27
CA ASP A 27 20.93 22.35 32.14
C ASP A 27 20.08 22.88 30.97
N GLU A 28 20.10 24.20 30.70
CA GLU A 28 19.45 24.77 29.52
C GLU A 28 20.07 24.26 28.20
N ILE A 29 21.41 24.16 28.16
CA ILE A 29 22.14 23.63 27.00
C ILE A 29 21.83 22.13 26.79
N LYS A 30 21.63 21.37 27.88
CA LYS A 30 21.22 19.95 27.83
C LYS A 30 19.84 19.77 27.20
N CYS A 31 18.86 20.59 27.60
CA CYS A 31 17.51 20.57 27.03
C CYS A 31 17.51 20.91 25.53
N ALA A 32 18.28 21.92 25.11
CA ALA A 32 18.42 22.28 23.70
C ALA A 32 19.06 21.15 22.86
N LYS A 33 20.07 20.47 23.40
CA LYS A 33 20.70 19.30 22.76
C LYS A 33 19.72 18.13 22.61
N LEU A 34 18.87 17.90 23.60
CA LEU A 34 17.88 16.82 23.58
C LEU A 34 16.83 17.05 22.48
N ILE A 35 16.31 18.28 22.37
CA ILE A 35 15.33 18.66 21.33
C ILE A 35 15.93 18.49 19.93
N PHE A 36 17.18 18.91 19.71
CA PHE A 36 17.85 18.76 18.41
C PHE A 36 18.03 17.28 18.00
N CYS A 37 18.38 16.42 18.95
CA CYS A 37 18.50 14.97 18.71
C CYS A 37 17.16 14.33 18.32
N ILE A 38 16.06 14.69 19.01
CA ILE A 38 14.71 14.18 18.72
C ILE A 38 14.24 14.67 17.34
N CYS A 39 14.44 15.95 17.02
CA CYS A 39 14.05 16.52 15.72
C CYS A 39 14.81 15.89 14.54
N ARG A 40 16.11 15.57 14.70
CA ARG A 40 16.93 14.93 13.66
C ARG A 40 16.51 13.47 13.37
N ASP A 41 16.00 12.78 14.38
CA ASP A 41 15.43 11.42 14.22
C ASP A 41 14.12 11.44 13.43
N ILE A 42 13.26 12.45 13.67
CA ILE A 42 11.97 12.60 12.98
C ILE A 42 12.15 12.85 11.48
N THR A 43 13.18 13.60 11.07
CA THR A 43 13.42 13.88 9.64
C THR A 43 13.72 12.60 8.86
N SER A 44 14.51 11.70 9.44
CA SER A 44 14.89 10.43 8.81
C SER A 44 13.69 9.50 8.69
N ARG A 45 12.87 9.40 9.75
CA ARG A 45 11.65 8.60 9.76
C ARG A 45 10.61 9.10 8.76
N LYS A 46 10.37 10.41 8.71
CA LYS A 46 9.41 11.01 7.78
C LYS A 46 9.82 10.87 6.32
N LYS A 47 11.12 10.91 6.03
CA LYS A 47 11.63 10.66 4.68
C LYS A 47 11.42 9.20 4.25
N ALA A 48 11.71 8.24 5.12
CA ALA A 48 11.46 6.83 4.87
C ALA A 48 9.96 6.51 4.72
N GLU A 49 9.11 7.15 5.51
CA GLU A 49 7.65 7.02 5.41
C GLU A 49 7.13 7.52 4.05
N LYS A 50 7.59 8.70 3.61
CA LYS A 50 7.24 9.26 2.30
C LYS A 50 7.75 8.39 1.14
N GLU A 51 8.99 7.93 1.21
CA GLU A 51 9.55 7.03 0.19
C GLU A 51 8.75 5.73 0.10
N ARG A 52 8.31 5.19 1.24
CA ARG A 52 7.42 4.02 1.28
C ARG A 52 6.07 4.31 0.64
N GLU A 53 5.44 5.44 0.96
CA GLU A 53 4.16 5.84 0.36
C GLU A 53 4.27 6.02 -1.17
N ASP A 54 5.32 6.70 -1.64
CA ASP A 54 5.57 6.92 -3.07
C ASP A 54 5.81 5.59 -3.81
N LEU A 55 6.45 4.61 -3.15
CA LEU A 55 6.63 3.27 -3.70
C LEU A 55 5.32 2.49 -3.74
N ILE A 56 4.51 2.55 -2.68
CA ILE A 56 3.19 1.91 -2.65
C ILE A 56 2.31 2.46 -3.77
N LYS A 57 2.31 3.79 -3.95
CA LYS A 57 1.54 4.43 -5.01
C LYS A 57 1.99 3.97 -6.39
N ARG A 58 3.30 3.97 -6.67
CA ARG A 58 3.85 3.46 -7.93
C ARG A 58 3.49 1.99 -8.18
N LEU A 59 3.58 1.14 -7.16
CA LEU A 59 3.19 -0.26 -7.26
C LEU A 59 1.69 -0.40 -7.57
N GLN A 60 0.83 0.39 -6.93
CA GLN A 60 -0.61 0.39 -7.21
C GLN A 60 -0.91 0.85 -8.64
N GLU A 61 -0.23 1.89 -9.13
CA GLU A 61 -0.37 2.39 -10.51
C GLU A 61 0.05 1.31 -11.53
N SER A 62 1.22 0.69 -11.36
CA SER A 62 1.67 -0.40 -12.24
C SER A 62 0.74 -1.63 -12.19
N LEU A 63 0.20 -1.98 -11.02
CA LEU A 63 -0.79 -3.06 -10.90
C LEU A 63 -2.10 -2.71 -11.61
N ALA A 64 -2.53 -1.45 -11.58
CA ALA A 64 -3.72 -1.00 -12.30
C ALA A 64 -3.53 -1.12 -13.82
N GLU A 65 -2.35 -0.77 -14.33
CA GLU A 65 -1.99 -0.88 -15.75
C GLU A 65 -1.90 -2.35 -16.23
N ILE A 66 -1.33 -3.26 -15.43
CA ILE A 66 -1.32 -4.69 -15.76
C ILE A 66 -2.76 -5.26 -15.78
N ARG A 67 -3.62 -4.82 -14.87
CA ARG A 67 -5.02 -5.26 -14.81
C ARG A 67 -5.84 -4.82 -16.00
N THR A 68 -5.56 -3.67 -16.63
CA THR A 68 -6.25 -3.24 -17.84
C THR A 68 -5.82 -4.05 -19.06
N LEU A 69 -4.52 -4.35 -19.19
CA LEU A 69 -4.00 -5.19 -20.29
C LEU A 69 -4.51 -6.63 -20.22
N ARG A 70 -4.77 -7.16 -19.02
CA ARG A 70 -5.39 -8.49 -18.81
C ARG A 70 -6.87 -8.59 -19.19
N LYS A 71 -7.54 -7.49 -19.61
CA LYS A 71 -8.97 -7.52 -19.96
C LYS A 71 -9.27 -8.13 -21.33
N ILE A 72 -8.25 -8.45 -22.13
CA ILE A 72 -8.42 -9.04 -23.46
C ILE A 72 -8.15 -10.53 -23.37
N LEU A 73 -9.18 -11.36 -23.58
CA LEU A 73 -9.01 -12.81 -23.69
C LEU A 73 -8.64 -13.19 -25.13
N PRO A 74 -7.47 -13.82 -25.35
CA PRO A 74 -7.11 -14.31 -26.66
C PRO A 74 -7.98 -15.53 -27.02
N LEU A 75 -8.93 -15.33 -27.93
CA LEU A 75 -9.84 -16.37 -28.41
C LEU A 75 -9.44 -16.87 -29.81
N CYS A 76 -9.61 -18.17 -30.06
CA CYS A 76 -9.44 -18.73 -31.38
C CYS A 76 -10.59 -18.27 -32.28
N SER A 77 -10.29 -17.68 -33.43
CA SER A 77 -11.30 -17.19 -34.37
C SER A 77 -12.27 -18.28 -34.84
N PHE A 78 -11.80 -19.53 -34.95
CA PHE A 78 -12.55 -20.67 -35.46
C PHE A 78 -13.32 -21.43 -34.38
N CYS A 79 -12.64 -21.91 -33.34
CA CYS A 79 -13.24 -22.80 -32.34
C CYS A 79 -13.60 -22.12 -31.02
N LYS A 80 -13.35 -20.80 -30.90
CA LYS A 80 -13.63 -19.97 -29.70
C LYS A 80 -12.99 -20.44 -28.39
N LYS A 81 -12.01 -21.35 -28.44
CA LYS A 81 -11.17 -21.68 -27.27
C LYS A 81 -10.37 -20.47 -26.81
N VAL A 82 -10.07 -20.39 -25.52
CA VAL A 82 -9.19 -19.38 -24.92
C VAL A 82 -7.77 -19.91 -24.86
N ARG A 83 -6.79 -19.05 -25.16
CA ARG A 83 -5.37 -19.35 -24.93
C ARG A 83 -4.94 -18.88 -23.54
N ASP A 84 -4.35 -19.78 -22.76
CA ASP A 84 -3.79 -19.44 -21.45
C ASP A 84 -2.39 -18.78 -21.55
N ASP A 85 -1.88 -18.28 -20.43
CA ASP A 85 -0.55 -17.65 -20.35
C ASP A 85 0.61 -18.63 -20.67
N LYS A 86 0.35 -19.94 -20.61
CA LYS A 86 1.31 -21.01 -20.95
C LYS A 86 1.24 -21.40 -22.43
N GLY A 87 0.25 -20.90 -23.17
CA GLY A 87 0.04 -21.15 -24.58
C GLY A 87 -0.86 -22.34 -24.92
N TYR A 88 -1.49 -22.97 -23.93
CA TYR A 88 -2.48 -24.02 -24.15
C TYR A 88 -3.85 -23.45 -24.51
N TRP A 89 -4.63 -24.23 -25.25
CA TRP A 89 -5.98 -23.88 -25.65
C TRP A 89 -7.00 -24.69 -24.85
N GLU A 90 -7.86 -24.00 -24.13
CA GLU A 90 -8.95 -24.61 -23.36
C GLU A 90 -10.30 -23.98 -23.70
N GLN A 91 -11.38 -24.66 -23.32
CA GLN A 91 -12.72 -24.11 -23.53
C GLN A 91 -12.96 -22.90 -22.60
N VAL A 92 -13.82 -21.98 -23.03
CA VAL A 92 -14.06 -20.70 -22.35
C VAL A 92 -14.63 -20.91 -20.95
N ASP A 93 -15.56 -21.86 -20.82
CA ASP A 93 -16.19 -22.27 -19.55
C ASP A 93 -15.13 -22.76 -18.55
N VAL A 94 -14.22 -23.64 -18.99
CA VAL A 94 -13.13 -24.16 -18.18
C VAL A 94 -12.16 -23.04 -17.77
N TYR A 95 -11.82 -22.16 -18.71
CA TYR A 95 -10.94 -21.01 -18.45
C TYR A 95 -11.55 -20.07 -17.40
N LEU A 96 -12.82 -19.70 -17.56
CA LEU A 96 -13.52 -18.79 -16.65
C LEU A 96 -13.63 -19.40 -15.25
N HIS A 97 -13.96 -20.69 -15.14
CA HIS A 97 -14.02 -21.35 -13.84
C HIS A 97 -12.65 -21.40 -13.14
N LYS A 98 -11.55 -21.52 -13.89
CA LYS A 98 -10.18 -21.57 -13.31
C LYS A 98 -9.64 -20.19 -12.94
N HIS A 99 -9.92 -19.18 -13.76
CA HIS A 99 -9.27 -17.87 -13.68
C HIS A 99 -10.17 -16.74 -13.18
N SER A 100 -11.45 -17.01 -12.92
CA SER A 100 -12.41 -16.05 -12.38
C SER A 100 -13.32 -16.68 -11.35
N SER A 101 -13.95 -15.87 -10.50
CA SER A 101 -14.93 -16.31 -9.50
C SER A 101 -16.33 -16.45 -10.11
N VAL A 102 -16.45 -16.98 -11.34
CA VAL A 102 -17.69 -17.05 -12.10
C VAL A 102 -18.04 -18.49 -12.41
N ASP A 103 -19.25 -18.90 -12.02
CA ASP A 103 -19.86 -20.17 -12.43
C ASP A 103 -20.60 -20.01 -13.75
N VAL A 104 -20.47 -21.01 -14.63
CA VAL A 104 -21.08 -21.00 -15.97
C VAL A 104 -22.15 -22.09 -16.05
N SER A 105 -23.37 -21.69 -16.40
CA SER A 105 -24.44 -22.61 -16.76
C SER A 105 -24.54 -22.75 -18.29
N HIS A 106 -25.03 -23.90 -18.74
CA HIS A 106 -25.24 -24.17 -20.16
C HIS A 106 -26.70 -23.91 -20.52
N GLY A 107 -26.93 -23.14 -21.59
CA GLY A 107 -28.25 -22.88 -22.16
C GLY A 107 -28.19 -22.88 -23.69
N ILE A 108 -29.34 -22.96 -24.33
CA ILE A 108 -29.47 -22.90 -25.80
C ILE A 108 -30.16 -21.59 -26.18
N CYS A 109 -29.59 -20.83 -27.12
CA CYS A 109 -30.21 -19.60 -27.59
C CYS A 109 -31.37 -19.90 -28.56
N PRO A 110 -32.32 -18.96 -28.77
CA PRO A 110 -33.44 -19.15 -29.70
C PRO A 110 -33.01 -19.52 -31.12
N GLU A 111 -31.92 -18.94 -31.64
CA GLU A 111 -31.40 -19.26 -32.97
C GLU A 111 -30.94 -20.72 -33.08
N CYS A 112 -30.19 -21.20 -32.08
CA CYS A 112 -29.75 -22.60 -32.02
C CYS A 112 -30.95 -23.53 -31.82
N MET A 113 -31.92 -23.15 -30.99
CA MET A 113 -33.14 -23.92 -30.80
C MET A 113 -33.91 -24.06 -32.12
N LYS A 114 -34.14 -22.96 -32.85
CA LYS A 114 -34.79 -22.97 -34.16
C LYS A 114 -34.07 -23.85 -35.18
N LYS A 115 -32.73 -23.87 -35.14
CA LYS A 115 -31.90 -24.64 -36.07
C LYS A 115 -31.87 -26.14 -35.77
N HIS A 116 -31.78 -26.51 -34.49
CA HIS A 116 -31.56 -27.90 -34.07
C HIS A 116 -32.84 -28.61 -33.60
N TYR A 117 -33.83 -27.84 -33.15
CA TYR A 117 -35.11 -28.28 -32.58
C TYR A 117 -36.27 -27.43 -33.14
N PRO A 118 -36.49 -27.46 -34.47
CA PRO A 118 -37.43 -26.55 -35.13
C PRO A 118 -38.89 -26.74 -34.72
N ASP A 119 -39.28 -27.96 -34.35
CA ASP A 119 -40.66 -28.28 -33.95
C ASP A 119 -40.95 -27.80 -32.53
N GLU A 120 -40.00 -28.00 -31.61
CA GLU A 120 -40.05 -27.48 -30.25
C GLU A 120 -39.98 -25.95 -30.24
N TYR A 121 -39.18 -25.35 -31.13
CA TYR A 121 -39.13 -23.90 -31.30
C TYR A 121 -40.50 -23.34 -31.68
N ARG A 122 -41.16 -23.92 -32.69
CA ARG A 122 -42.49 -23.47 -33.15
C ARG A 122 -43.56 -23.60 -32.06
N ALA A 123 -43.44 -24.62 -31.20
CA ALA A 123 -44.33 -24.79 -30.05
C ALA A 123 -44.08 -23.78 -28.92
N MET A 124 -42.81 -23.41 -28.66
CA MET A 124 -42.47 -22.41 -27.63
C MET A 124 -42.70 -20.96 -28.09
N TYR A 125 -42.53 -20.69 -29.39
CA TYR A 125 -42.65 -19.36 -29.99
C TYR A 125 -43.72 -19.37 -31.09
N PRO A 126 -45.01 -19.52 -30.74
CA PRO A 126 -46.09 -19.65 -31.72
C PRO A 126 -46.43 -18.33 -32.45
N ASP A 127 -46.00 -17.19 -31.91
CA ASP A 127 -46.37 -15.85 -32.39
C ASP A 127 -45.27 -15.16 -33.23
N GLU A 128 -44.16 -15.85 -33.56
CA GLU A 128 -43.08 -15.41 -34.47
C GLU A 128 -43.11 -16.13 -35.83
#